data_AF-T2S927-F1
#
_entry.id   AF-T2S927-F1
#
_cell.length_a   1.000
_cell.length_b   1.000
_cell.length_c   1.000
_cell.angle_alpha   90.00
_cell.angle_beta   90.00
_cell.angle_gamma   90.00
#
_symmetry.space_group_name_H-M   'P 1'
#
loop_
_entity.id
_entity.type
_entity.pdbx_description
1 polymer ?
#
loop_
_entity_poly.entity_id
_entity_poly.type
_entity_poly.pdbx_seq_one_letter_code
_entity_poly.pdbx_strand_id
1 'polypeptide(L)'
;MYAAHPVKPLKNPKLKTKFLRRVFVGASIRRWNDQACPLDFVELDKQAHKAMIAYLLAKDLKDRGNDLDLDLLIKYFCFEFLERLVLTDIKPPYFLRPPTNP
;
A
#
# COMPACT_ATOMS: atom_id res chain seq x y z
N MET A 1 -23.03 15.87 -22.31
CA MET A 1 -22.77 17.06 -21.46
C MET A 1 -22.78 16.59 -20.00
N TYR A 2 -21.62 16.24 -19.43
CA TYR A 2 -21.57 15.87 -18.01
C TYR A 2 -21.73 17.13 -17.16
N ALA A 3 -22.76 17.18 -16.32
CA ALA A 3 -22.95 18.26 -15.36
C ALA A 3 -21.81 18.21 -14.33
N ALA A 4 -21.12 19.33 -14.13
CA ALA A 4 -20.11 19.43 -13.09
C ALA A 4 -20.77 19.27 -11.71
N HIS A 5 -20.49 18.16 -11.03
CA HIS A 5 -20.90 18.00 -9.65
C HIS A 5 -20.21 19.07 -8.78
N PRO A 6 -20.91 19.72 -7.84
CA PRO A 6 -20.32 20.72 -6.98
C PRO A 6 -19.23 20.07 -6.11
N VAL A 7 -17.98 20.47 -6.33
CA VAL A 7 -16.85 20.01 -5.51
C VAL A 7 -16.99 20.62 -4.12
N LYS A 8 -17.34 19.78 -3.15
CA LYS A 8 -17.40 20.18 -1.74
C LYS A 8 -15.99 20.63 -1.30
N PRO A 9 -15.81 21.81 -0.69
CA PRO A 9 -14.49 22.26 -0.26
C PRO A 9 -13.90 21.27 0.74
N LEU A 10 -12.73 20.73 0.41
CA LEU A 10 -12.04 19.76 1.27
C LEU A 10 -11.58 20.48 2.54
N LYS A 11 -11.88 19.89 3.70
CA LYS A 11 -11.41 20.39 4.99
C LYS A 11 -9.89 20.32 5.03
N ASN A 12 -9.23 21.37 5.53
CA ASN A 12 -7.77 21.37 5.67
C ASN A 12 -7.30 20.13 6.45
N PRO A 13 -6.48 19.27 5.85
CA PRO A 13 -6.00 18.07 6.51
C PRO A 13 -5.08 18.46 7.67
N LYS A 14 -5.36 17.96 8.87
CA LYS A 14 -4.52 18.17 10.07
C LYS A 14 -3.40 17.14 10.16
N LEU A 15 -2.55 17.06 9.12
CA LEU A 15 -1.43 16.13 9.11
C LEU A 15 -0.16 16.81 9.63
N LYS A 16 0.53 16.16 10.58
CA LYS A 16 1.81 16.65 11.11
C LYS A 16 2.91 16.47 10.06
N THR A 17 3.80 17.44 9.90
CA THR A 17 4.93 17.36 8.97
C THR A 17 5.81 16.12 9.19
N LYS A 18 5.98 15.69 10.45
CA LYS A 18 6.71 14.46 10.80
C LYS A 18 6.09 13.21 10.18
N PHE A 19 4.75 13.15 10.11
CA PHE A 19 4.05 12.04 9.47
C PHE A 19 4.24 12.06 7.95
N LEU A 20 4.07 13.23 7.32
CA LEU A 20 4.30 13.38 5.88
C LEU A 20 5.71 12.97 5.49
N ARG A 21 6.73 13.40 6.25
CA ARG A 21 8.12 12.97 6.01
C ARG A 21 8.28 11.46 6.05
N ARG A 22 7.63 10.75 6.99
CA ARG A 22 7.66 9.28 7.01
C ARG A 22 7.04 8.67 5.78
N VAL A 23 5.90 9.18 5.32
CA VAL A 23 5.26 8.72 4.09
C VAL A 23 6.19 8.90 2.89
N PHE A 24 6.86 10.05 2.80
CA PHE A 24 7.85 10.32 1.73
C PHE A 24 9.07 9.40 1.76
N VAL A 25 9.45 8.84 2.91
CA VAL A 25 10.53 7.82 2.97
C VAL A 25 10.18 6.61 2.09
N GLY A 26 8.90 6.23 1.99
CA GLY A 26 8.47 5.15 1.10
C GLY A 26 8.79 5.37 -0.38
N ALA A 27 8.87 6.63 -0.81
CA ALA A 27 9.26 7.00 -2.17
C ALA A 27 10.80 7.01 -2.37
N SER A 28 11.58 6.76 -1.31
CA SER A 28 13.05 6.67 -1.36
C SER A 28 13.60 5.27 -1.09
N ILE A 29 12.79 4.36 -0.52
CA ILE A 29 13.21 2.98 -0.27
C ILE A 29 13.20 2.23 -1.60
N ARG A 30 14.39 1.87 -2.09
CA ARG A 30 14.55 1.04 -3.29
C ARG A 30 14.10 -0.40 -3.04
N ARG A 31 13.53 -1.03 -4.05
CA ARG A 31 13.14 -2.44 -4.03
C ARG A 31 13.75 -3.19 -5.20
N TRP A 32 13.98 -4.49 -5.01
CA TRP A 32 14.67 -5.36 -5.96
C TRP A 32 16.10 -4.88 -6.28
N ASN A 33 16.75 -4.29 -5.29
CA ASN A 33 18.16 -3.91 -5.34
C ASN A 33 19.10 -5.12 -5.20
N ASP A 34 18.58 -6.29 -4.85
CA ASP A 34 19.30 -7.56 -4.74
C ASP A 34 19.47 -8.27 -6.08
N GLN A 35 18.84 -7.77 -7.14
CA GLN A 35 18.91 -8.30 -8.51
C GLN A 35 19.15 -7.17 -9.52
N ALA A 36 19.63 -7.51 -10.72
CA ALA A 36 19.77 -6.54 -11.80
C ALA A 36 18.38 -6.06 -12.24
N CYS A 37 17.97 -4.87 -11.80
CA CYS A 37 16.71 -4.25 -12.18
C CYS A 37 16.97 -3.12 -13.18
N PRO A 38 16.42 -3.16 -14.40
CA PRO A 38 16.57 -2.08 -15.39
C PRO A 38 15.73 -0.85 -15.05
N LEU A 39 14.86 -0.95 -14.05
CA LEU A 39 13.96 0.11 -13.61
C LEU A 39 14.07 0.32 -12.09
N ASP A 40 13.83 1.55 -11.69
CA ASP A 40 14.13 2.06 -10.37
C ASP A 40 12.89 1.99 -9.46
N PHE A 41 12.52 0.79 -9.01
CA PHE A 41 11.33 0.60 -8.19
C PHE A 41 11.51 1.08 -6.74
N VAL A 42 10.47 1.71 -6.20
CA VAL A 42 10.41 2.08 -4.79
C VAL A 42 9.31 1.33 -4.03
N GLU A 43 9.40 1.34 -2.70
CA GLU A 43 8.40 0.68 -1.85
C GLU A 43 7.00 1.25 -2.08
N LEU A 44 6.88 2.55 -2.30
CA LEU A 44 5.61 3.17 -2.64
C LEU A 44 4.97 2.55 -3.89
N ASP A 45 5.75 2.33 -4.96
CA ASP A 45 5.25 1.74 -6.21
C ASP A 45 4.74 0.32 -5.98
N LYS A 46 5.51 -0.48 -5.23
CA LYS A 46 5.15 -1.86 -4.90
C LYS A 46 3.83 -1.93 -4.14
N GLN A 47 3.64 -1.06 -3.16
CA GLN A 47 2.44 -1.05 -2.33
C GLN A 47 1.23 -0.46 -3.07
N ALA A 48 1.45 0.58 -3.88
CA ALA A 48 0.41 1.14 -4.74
C ALA A 48 -0.10 0.11 -5.76
N HIS A 49 0.79 -0.69 -6.36
CA HIS A 49 0.40 -1.72 -7.31
C HIS A 49 -0.43 -2.83 -6.65
N LYS A 50 -0.03 -3.30 -5.47
CA LYS A 50 -0.84 -4.26 -4.69
C LYS A 50 -2.23 -3.71 -4.36
N ALA A 51 -2.27 -2.47 -3.86
CA ALA A 51 -3.51 -1.81 -3.50
C ALA A 51 -4.45 -1.67 -4.72
N MET A 52 -3.90 -1.31 -5.88
CA MET A 52 -4.66 -1.19 -7.12
C MET A 52 -5.27 -2.54 -7.55
N ILE A 53 -4.47 -3.60 -7.59
CA ILE A 53 -4.97 -4.94 -7.97
C ILE A 53 -6.11 -5.37 -7.04
N ALA A 54 -5.89 -5.30 -5.73
CA ALA A 54 -6.88 -5.76 -4.77
C ALA A 54 -8.14 -4.86 -4.74
N TYR A 55 -8.02 -3.56 -4.98
CA TYR A 55 -9.18 -2.68 -5.17
C TYR A 55 -9.98 -3.04 -6.42
N LEU A 56 -9.32 -3.30 -7.56
CA LEU A 56 -9.99 -3.71 -8.79
C LEU A 56 -10.75 -5.03 -8.61
N LEU A 57 -10.13 -6.02 -7.95
CA LEU A 57 -10.77 -7.29 -7.62
C LEU A 57 -11.95 -7.11 -6.66
N ALA A 58 -11.78 -6.31 -5.61
CA ALA A 58 -12.84 -6.06 -4.64
C ALA A 58 -14.03 -5.32 -5.28
N LYS A 59 -13.76 -4.40 -6.22
CA LYS A 59 -14.80 -3.71 -6.97
C LYS A 59 -15.58 -4.67 -7.86
N ASP A 60 -14.91 -5.53 -8.63
CA ASP A 60 -15.57 -6.55 -9.47
C ASP A 60 -16.45 -7.49 -8.61
N LEU A 61 -15.96 -7.94 -7.45
CA LEU A 61 -16.74 -8.76 -6.52
C LEU A 61 -17.97 -8.01 -5.98
N LYS A 62 -17.82 -6.73 -5.64
CA LYS A 62 -18.93 -5.89 -5.18
C LYS A 62 -19.98 -5.68 -6.27
N ASP A 63 -19.56 -5.46 -7.51
CA ASP A 63 -20.44 -5.33 -8.68
C ASP A 63 -21.21 -6.65 -8.95
N ARG A 64 -20.66 -7.81 -8.57
CA ARG A 64 -21.32 -9.13 -8.60
C ARG A 64 -22.25 -9.40 -7.41
N GLY A 65 -22.45 -8.42 -6.51
CA GLY A 65 -23.37 -8.52 -5.38
C GLY A 65 -22.76 -9.03 -4.07
N ASN A 66 -21.43 -9.10 -3.95
CA ASN A 66 -20.79 -9.42 -2.67
C ASN A 66 -20.75 -8.19 -1.76
N ASP A 67 -20.97 -8.42 -0.45
CA ASP A 67 -20.85 -7.36 0.55
C ASP A 67 -19.37 -7.15 0.92
N LEU A 68 -18.76 -6.10 0.35
CA LEU A 68 -17.38 -5.72 0.58
C LEU A 68 -17.29 -4.23 0.96
N ASP A 69 -16.63 -3.98 2.09
CA ASP A 69 -16.29 -2.64 2.55
C ASP A 69 -14.97 -2.17 1.92
N LEU A 70 -15.10 -1.35 0.87
CA LEU A 70 -13.96 -0.78 0.14
C LEU A 70 -13.22 0.28 0.98
N ASP A 71 -13.91 0.98 1.89
CA ASP A 71 -13.29 1.94 2.80
C ASP A 71 -12.39 1.22 3.82
N LEU A 72 -12.86 0.08 4.33
CA LEU A 72 -12.05 -0.77 5.20
C LEU A 72 -10.84 -1.35 4.44
N LEU A 73 -11.02 -1.77 3.19
CA LEU A 73 -9.92 -2.24 2.34
C LEU A 73 -8.85 -1.16 2.15
N ILE A 74 -9.24 0.08 1.84
CA ILE A 74 -8.30 1.20 1.71
C ILE A 74 -7.55 1.45 3.02
N LYS A 75 -8.23 1.39 4.17
CA LYS A 75 -7.58 1.52 5.49
C LYS A 75 -6.52 0.43 5.69
N TYR A 76 -6.82 -0.82 5.33
CA TYR A 76 -5.85 -1.91 5.43
C TYR A 76 -4.60 -1.65 4.59
N PHE A 77 -4.72 -1.17 3.35
CA PHE A 77 -3.55 -0.80 2.54
C PHE A 77 -2.73 0.31 3.18
N CYS A 78 -3.38 1.33 3.76
CA CYS A 78 -2.67 2.38 4.48
C CYS A 78 -1.88 1.82 5.67
N PHE A 79 -2.47 0.93 6.47
CA PHE A 79 -1.79 0.33 7.62
C PHE A 79 -0.67 -0.63 7.21
N GLU A 80 -0.87 -1.48 6.20
CA GLU A 80 0.18 -2.34 5.65
C GLU A 80 1.37 -1.51 5.14
N PHE A 81 1.11 -0.41 4.42
CA PHE A 81 2.15 0.48 3.97
C PHE A 81 2.90 1.14 5.13
N LEU A 82 2.18 1.65 6.13
CA LEU A 82 2.79 2.27 7.32
C LEU A 82 3.65 1.28 8.12
N GLU A 83 3.23 0.03 8.24
CA GLU A 83 4.02 -1.03 8.87
C GLU A 83 5.36 -1.21 8.14
N ARG A 84 5.35 -1.24 6.80
CA ARG A 84 6.56 -1.37 5.97
C ARG A 84 7.50 -0.18 6.10
N LEU A 85 6.96 1.03 6.31
CA LEU A 85 7.77 2.21 6.58
C LEU A 85 8.47 2.15 7.94
N VAL A 86 7.88 1.47 8.93
CA VAL A 86 8.44 1.36 10.29
C VAL A 86 9.45 0.22 10.38
N LEU A 87 9.11 -0.96 9.85
CA LEU A 87 9.96 -2.15 9.91
C LEU A 87 11.17 -2.12 8.96
N THR A 88 11.29 -1.05 8.16
CA THR A 88 12.32 -0.82 7.13
C THR A 88 12.44 -1.98 6.12
N ASP A 89 13.38 -1.89 5.18
CA ASP A 89 13.62 -2.85 4.09
C ASP A 89 14.20 -4.20 4.61
N ILE A 90 13.75 -4.65 5.78
CA ILE A 90 14.10 -5.97 6.30
C ILE A 90 13.39 -6.99 5.43
N LYS A 91 14.19 -7.84 4.74
CA LYS A 91 13.68 -9.02 4.06
C LYS A 91 12.89 -9.84 5.09
N PRO A 92 11.63 -10.22 4.82
CA PRO A 92 10.87 -11.03 5.76
C PRO A 92 11.72 -12.26 6.15
N PRO A 93 11.84 -12.56 7.46
CA PRO A 93 12.66 -13.67 7.90
C PRO A 93 12.17 -14.93 7.21
N TYR A 94 13.09 -15.66 6.58
CA TYR A 94 12.79 -17.01 6.13
C TYR A 94 12.44 -17.81 7.39
N PHE A 95 11.21 -18.29 7.51
CA PHE A 95 10.88 -19.30 8.51
C PHE A 95 11.50 -20.62 8.03
N LEU A 96 12.81 -20.80 8.28
CA LEU A 96 13.42 -22.12 8.25
C LEU A 96 12.83 -22.88 9.42
N ARG A 97 11.86 -23.76 9.16
CA ARG A 97 11.41 -24.75 10.14
C ARG A 97 12.67 -25.53 10.55
N PRO A 98 13.10 -25.51 11.82
CA PRO A 98 14.20 -26.36 12.25
C PRO A 98 13.80 -27.82 11.96
N PRO A 99 14.73 -28.66 11.46
CA PRO A 99 14.42 -30.08 11.26
C PRO A 99 13.92 -30.65 12.58
N THR A 100 12.67 -31.10 12.60
CA THR A 100 12.14 -31.93 13.68
C THR A 100 12.88 -33.25 13.58
N ASN A 101 13.88 -33.45 14.44
CA ASN A 101 14.47 -34.77 14.60
C ASN A 101 13.36 -35.72 15.09
N PRO A 102 13.26 -36.94 14.54
CA PRO A 102 12.28 -37.93 14.98
C PRO A 102 12.45 -38.30 16.46
#